data_AF-A0A5K1AFM0-F1
#
_entry.id   AF-A0A5K1AFM0-F1
#
_cell.length_a   1.000
_cell.length_b   1.000
_cell.length_c   1.000
_cell.angle_alpha   90.00
_cell.angle_beta   90.00
_cell.angle_gamma   90.00
#
_symmetry.space_group_name_H-M   'P 1'
#
loop_
_entity.id
_entity.type
_entity.pdbx_description
1 polymer ?
#
loop_
_entity_poly.entity_id
_entity_poly.type
_entity_poly.pdbx_seq_one_letter_code
_entity_poly.pdbx_strand_id
1 'polypeptide(L)'
;EQESSGWPTLLPRKDAQAFPFSSSKFTYILKHLSMDPNSADASIGKQTLEDCEKEANRGETRPCDTSLEFMVDFAASHLKTNDLQLLTYSFMNKEETEPKSRV
;
A
#
# COMPACT_ATOMS: atom_id res chain seq x y z
N GLU A 1 -20.77 -15.68 6.65
CA GLU A 1 -21.53 -14.68 5.87
C GLU A 1 -20.56 -13.92 4.96
N GLN A 2 -20.94 -13.78 3.69
CA GLN A 2 -20.32 -13.00 2.60
C GLN A 2 -18.80 -13.08 2.38
N GLU A 3 -18.38 -14.05 1.54
CA GLU A 3 -17.28 -13.81 0.61
C GLU A 3 -17.72 -12.74 -0.40
N SER A 4 -17.19 -11.53 -0.24
CA SER A 4 -17.23 -10.54 -1.30
C SER A 4 -16.06 -10.83 -2.24
N SER A 5 -16.34 -11.34 -3.43
CA SER A 5 -15.36 -11.43 -4.54
C SER A 5 -15.04 -10.04 -5.14
N GLY A 6 -15.07 -9.00 -4.31
CA GLY A 6 -14.81 -7.62 -4.66
C GLY A 6 -13.41 -7.23 -4.22
N TRP A 7 -12.70 -6.52 -5.09
CA TRP A 7 -11.44 -5.89 -4.76
C TRP A 7 -11.55 -5.08 -3.46
N PRO A 8 -10.52 -5.09 -2.59
CA PRO A 8 -10.56 -4.30 -1.37
C PRO A 8 -10.78 -2.82 -1.69
N THR A 9 -11.55 -2.14 -0.86
CA THR A 9 -11.73 -0.68 -1.00
C THR A 9 -10.50 0.01 -0.42
N LEU A 10 -9.96 1.00 -1.14
CA LEU A 10 -8.84 1.81 -0.65
C LEU A 10 -9.31 2.67 0.52
N LEU A 11 -8.48 2.75 1.57
CA LEU A 11 -8.78 3.58 2.73
C LEU A 11 -8.64 5.07 2.35
N PRO A 12 -9.61 5.92 2.71
CA PRO A 12 -9.45 7.37 2.61
C PRO A 12 -8.23 7.84 3.40
N ARG A 13 -7.57 8.91 2.94
CA ARG A 13 -6.35 9.46 3.58
C ARG A 13 -6.47 9.58 5.11
N LYS A 14 -7.61 10.07 5.60
CA LYS A 14 -7.85 10.29 7.04
C LYS A 14 -7.75 8.98 7.83
N ASP A 15 -8.33 7.90 7.30
CA ASP A 15 -8.35 6.60 7.96
C ASP A 15 -6.98 5.93 7.86
N ALA A 16 -6.32 6.06 6.69
CA ALA A 16 -4.98 5.54 6.48
C ALA A 16 -3.93 6.22 7.39
N GLN A 17 -4.05 7.53 7.62
CA GLN A 17 -3.17 8.27 8.54
C GLN A 17 -3.44 7.99 10.01
N ALA A 18 -4.68 7.64 10.37
CA ALA A 18 -5.02 7.24 11.73
C ALA A 18 -4.43 5.86 12.08
N PHE A 19 -4.22 5.00 11.08
CA PHE A 19 -3.56 3.72 11.26
C PHE A 19 -2.03 3.89 11.31
N PRO A 20 -1.34 3.39 12.35
CA PRO A 20 0.11 3.57 12.51
C PRO A 20 0.89 2.59 11.61
N PHE A 21 0.85 2.83 10.29
CA PHE A 21 1.53 2.04 9.27
C PHE A 21 3.04 2.34 9.29
N SER A 22 3.78 1.67 10.17
CA SER A 22 5.25 1.77 10.26
C SER A 22 5.88 0.51 10.84
N SER A 23 7.09 0.15 10.40
CA SER A 23 7.84 -1.03 10.91
C SER A 23 8.06 -0.94 12.42
N SER A 24 8.28 0.27 12.93
CA SER A 24 8.43 0.55 14.37
C SER A 24 7.16 0.24 15.20
N LYS A 25 6.00 0.14 14.55
CA LYS A 25 4.70 -0.14 15.17
C LYS A 25 4.15 -1.51 14.76
N PHE A 26 4.99 -2.39 14.22
CA PHE A 26 4.54 -3.68 13.66
C PHE A 26 3.79 -4.57 14.67
N THR A 27 4.22 -4.60 15.93
CA THR A 27 3.49 -5.34 16.99
C THR A 27 2.06 -4.85 17.18
N TYR A 28 1.82 -3.53 17.06
CA TYR A 28 0.48 -2.97 17.10
C TYR A 28 -0.34 -3.41 15.88
N ILE A 29 0.26 -3.37 14.69
CA ILE A 29 -0.38 -3.78 13.43
C ILE A 29 -0.85 -5.24 13.53
N LEU A 30 0.03 -6.15 13.94
CA LEU A 30 -0.30 -7.57 14.12
C LEU A 30 -1.47 -7.77 15.08
N LYS A 31 -1.43 -7.10 16.25
CA LYS A 31 -2.50 -7.18 17.24
C LYS A 31 -3.83 -6.66 16.69
N HIS A 32 -3.80 -5.53 15.98
CA HIS A 32 -5.00 -4.91 15.42
C HIS A 32 -5.64 -5.78 14.33
N LEU A 33 -4.81 -6.42 13.49
CA LEU A 33 -5.25 -7.34 12.44
C LEU A 33 -5.52 -8.75 12.93
N SER A 34 -5.33 -9.02 14.24
CA SER A 34 -5.44 -10.37 14.83
C SER A 34 -4.56 -11.41 14.12
N MET A 35 -3.38 -10.98 13.67
CA MET A 35 -2.42 -11.81 12.93
C MET A 35 -1.45 -12.49 13.88
N ASP A 36 -1.17 -13.78 13.65
CA ASP A 36 -0.14 -14.52 14.39
C ASP A 36 1.26 -13.97 14.04
N PRO A 37 2.02 -13.45 15.03
CA PRO A 37 3.37 -12.95 14.81
C PRO A 37 4.37 -13.96 14.20
N ASN A 38 4.10 -15.26 14.34
CA ASN A 38 4.95 -16.32 13.82
C ASN A 38 4.50 -16.85 12.44
N SER A 39 3.43 -16.28 11.88
CA SER A 39 2.92 -16.66 10.56
C SER A 39 3.82 -16.19 9.42
N ALA A 40 3.73 -16.87 8.28
CA ALA A 40 4.39 -16.43 7.05
C ALA A 40 3.91 -15.02 6.63
N ASP A 41 2.62 -14.73 6.79
CA ASP A 41 2.03 -13.43 6.45
C ASP A 41 2.58 -12.30 7.34
N ALA A 42 2.80 -12.55 8.63
CA ALA A 42 3.47 -11.59 9.51
C ALA A 42 4.90 -11.31 9.06
N SER A 43 5.64 -12.35 8.67
CA SER A 43 7.00 -12.17 8.14
C SER A 43 7.00 -11.37 6.84
N ILE A 44 6.09 -11.68 5.91
CA ILE A 44 5.94 -10.98 4.63
C ILE A 44 5.51 -9.53 4.86
N GLY A 45 4.56 -9.29 5.75
CA GLY A 45 4.06 -7.96 6.10
C GLY A 45 5.15 -7.09 6.70
N LYS A 46 5.99 -7.65 7.58
CA LYS A 46 7.13 -6.94 8.15
C LYS A 46 8.14 -6.53 7.08
N GLN A 47 8.56 -7.48 6.24
CA GLN A 47 9.50 -7.20 5.15
C GLN A 47 8.95 -6.16 4.18
N THR A 48 7.67 -6.26 3.82
CA THR A 48 7.01 -5.31 2.91
C THR A 48 7.04 -3.89 3.48
N LEU A 49 6.83 -3.75 4.79
CA LEU A 49 6.83 -2.45 5.46
C LEU A 49 8.24 -1.87 5.55
N GLU A 50 9.24 -2.69 5.88
CA GLU A 50 10.66 -2.29 5.86
C GLU A 50 11.13 -1.89 4.45
N ASP A 51 10.73 -2.64 3.42
CA ASP A 51 11.02 -2.33 2.03
C ASP A 51 10.34 -1.03 1.58
N CYS A 52 9.14 -0.74 2.08
CA CYS A 52 8.44 0.51 1.78
C CYS A 52 9.17 1.71 2.40
N GLU A 53 9.59 1.60 3.67
CA GLU A 53 10.28 2.66 4.42
C GLU A 53 11.76 2.82 4.06
N LYS A 54 12.35 1.88 3.31
CA LYS A 54 13.76 1.93 2.93
C LYS A 54 14.08 3.18 2.12
N GLU A 55 15.25 3.77 2.40
CA GLU A 55 15.78 4.93 1.68
C GLU A 55 15.76 4.74 0.17
N ALA A 56 15.37 5.81 -0.54
CA ALA A 56 15.33 5.82 -2.00
C ALA A 56 16.76 5.71 -2.58
N ASN A 57 16.86 5.11 -3.77
CA ASN A 57 18.14 5.04 -4.47
C ASN A 57 18.58 6.45 -4.90
N ARG A 58 19.88 6.60 -5.19
CA ARG A 58 20.42 7.88 -5.66
C ARG A 58 19.71 8.32 -6.95
N GLY A 59 19.05 9.47 -6.89
CA GLY A 59 18.32 10.05 -8.02
C GLY A 59 16.84 9.62 -8.08
N GLU A 60 16.37 8.82 -7.14
CA GLU A 60 14.97 8.41 -6.99
C GLU A 60 14.30 9.17 -5.85
N THR A 61 12.99 9.40 -5.95
CA THR A 61 12.15 9.78 -4.82
C THR A 61 11.09 8.70 -4.66
N ARG A 62 11.12 7.99 -3.53
CA ARG A 62 10.26 6.83 -3.28
C ARG A 62 9.69 6.91 -1.86
N PRO A 63 8.63 7.69 -1.64
CA PRO A 63 7.94 7.72 -0.35
C PRO A 63 7.15 6.43 -0.11
N CYS A 64 6.97 6.08 1.16
CA CYS A 64 6.09 5.00 1.58
C CYS A 64 4.66 5.54 1.74
N ASP A 65 3.89 5.49 0.66
CA ASP A 65 2.55 6.08 0.62
C ASP A 65 1.50 5.15 1.24
N THR A 66 0.66 5.70 2.11
CA THR A 66 -0.36 4.92 2.83
C THR A 66 -1.77 5.06 2.27
N SER A 67 -1.97 5.96 1.30
CA SER A 67 -3.28 6.23 0.69
C SER A 67 -3.13 6.61 -0.77
N LEU A 68 -4.20 6.37 -1.54
CA LEU A 68 -4.25 6.71 -2.96
C LEU A 68 -4.16 8.22 -3.19
N GLU A 69 -4.80 9.00 -2.32
CA GLU A 69 -4.77 10.44 -2.41
C GLU A 69 -3.34 10.96 -2.18
N PHE A 70 -2.53 10.30 -1.35
CA PHE A 70 -1.12 10.67 -1.21
C PHE A 70 -0.36 10.41 -2.51
N MET A 71 -0.60 9.28 -3.19
CA MET A 71 0.03 8.99 -4.48
C MET A 71 -0.30 10.06 -5.54
N VAL A 72 -1.54 10.58 -5.53
CA VAL A 72 -1.94 11.68 -6.41
C VAL A 72 -1.21 12.98 -6.06
N ASP A 73 -1.13 13.33 -4.77
CA ASP A 73 -0.37 14.52 -4.32
C ASP A 73 1.12 14.41 -4.67
N PHE A 74 1.70 13.21 -4.50
CA PHE A 74 3.07 12.91 -4.88
C PHE A 74 3.28 13.17 -6.37
N ALA A 75 2.46 12.56 -7.24
CA ALA A 75 2.52 12.77 -8.67
C ALA A 75 2.35 14.25 -9.05
N ALA A 76 1.39 14.94 -8.44
CA ALA A 76 1.12 16.36 -8.67
C ALA A 76 2.36 17.22 -8.35
N SER A 77 3.00 16.96 -7.22
CA SER A 77 4.18 17.71 -6.76
C SER A 77 5.39 17.52 -7.69
N HIS A 78 5.63 16.29 -8.16
CA HIS A 78 6.76 15.95 -9.02
C HIS A 78 6.56 16.40 -10.46
N LEU A 79 5.33 16.32 -10.98
CA LEU A 79 4.97 16.81 -12.31
C LEU A 79 4.69 18.32 -12.33
N LYS A 80 4.62 18.95 -11.15
CA LYS A 80 4.32 20.38 -10.97
C LYS A 80 3.00 20.79 -11.63
N THR A 81 1.98 19.96 -11.47
CA THR A 81 0.63 20.18 -12.01
C THR A 81 -0.44 19.73 -11.02
N ASN A 82 -1.59 20.41 -11.06
CA ASN A 82 -2.80 20.01 -10.34
C ASN A 82 -3.84 19.37 -11.27
N ASP A 83 -3.54 19.27 -12.56
CA ASP A 83 -4.40 18.66 -13.58
C ASP A 83 -4.06 17.17 -13.71
N LEU A 84 -4.35 16.40 -12.66
CA LEU A 84 -4.20 14.96 -12.62
C LEU A 84 -5.55 14.30 -12.35
N GLN A 85 -5.86 13.28 -13.15
CA GLN A 85 -7.05 12.46 -12.99
C GLN A 85 -6.63 11.01 -12.79
N LEU A 86 -7.07 10.42 -11.67
CA LEU A 86 -6.98 8.97 -11.48
C LEU A 86 -8.01 8.29 -12.38
N LEU A 87 -7.54 7.46 -13.32
CA LEU A 87 -8.42 6.75 -14.25
C LEU A 87 -8.82 5.36 -13.73
N THR A 88 -7.88 4.62 -13.16
CA THR A 88 -8.08 3.24 -12.69
C THR A 88 -7.06 2.87 -11.62
N TYR A 89 -7.36 1.83 -10.85
CA TYR A 89 -6.44 1.16 -9.93
C TYR A 89 -6.72 -0.34 -9.93
N SER A 90 -5.69 -1.14 -9.64
CA SER A 90 -5.80 -2.59 -9.49
C SER A 90 -4.93 -3.03 -8.32
N PHE A 91 -5.34 -4.09 -7.63
CA PHE A 91 -4.48 -4.74 -6.66
C PHE A 91 -3.70 -5.86 -7.37
N MET A 92 -2.52 -6.17 -6.88
CA MET A 92 -1.73 -7.29 -7.39
C MET A 92 -1.74 -8.36 -6.32
N ASN A 93 -2.40 -9.49 -6.58
CA ASN A 93 -2.26 -10.66 -5.74
C ASN A 93 -0.99 -11.39 -6.19
N LYS A 94 -0.04 -11.63 -5.29
CA LYS A 94 1.20 -12.39 -5.62
C LYS A 94 0.92 -13.82 -6.11
N GLU A 95 -0.31 -14.32 -5.96
CA GLU A 95 -0.75 -15.62 -6.46
C GLU A 95 -1.19 -15.61 -7.94
N GLU A 96 -1.36 -14.45 -8.57
CA GLU A 96 -1.78 -14.37 -9.98
C GLU A 96 -0.56 -14.23 -10.90
N THR A 97 -0.01 -15.36 -11.32
CA THR A 97 0.94 -15.43 -12.44
C THR A 97 0.25 -14.98 -13.74
N GLU A 98 0.92 -14.06 -14.45
CA GLU A 98 0.63 -13.53 -15.80
C GLU A 98 -0.47 -12.45 -15.91
N PRO A 99 -0.15 -11.22 -16.36
CA PRO A 99 -1.16 -10.26 -16.78
C PRO A 99 -1.85 -10.78 -18.05
N LYS A 100 -3.12 -11.17 -17.96
CA LYS A 100 -3.97 -11.35 -19.15
C LYS A 100 -4.12 -9.99 -19.83
N SER A 101 -3.33 -9.79 -20.88
CA SER A 101 -3.50 -8.71 -21.85
C SER A 101 -4.97 -8.61 -22.26
N ARG A 102 -5.62 -7.48 -21.95
CA ARG A 102 -6.83 -7.08 -22.65
C ARG A 102 -6.39 -6.30 -23.88
N VAL A 103 -6.50 -6.95 -25.03
CA VAL A 103 -6.65 -6.28 -26.34
C VAL A 103 -7.99 -5.59 -26.37
#